data_AF-A0A4R0ZKH5-F1
#
_entry.id   AF-A0A4R0ZKH5-F1
#
_cell.length_a   1.000
_cell.length_b   1.000
_cell.length_c   1.000
_cell.angle_alpha   90.00
_cell.angle_beta   90.00
_cell.angle_gamma   90.00
#
_symmetry.space_group_name_H-M   'P 1'
#
loop_
_entity.id
_entity.type
_entity.pdbx_description
1 polymer ?
#
loop_
_entity_poly.entity_id
_entity_poly.type
_entity_poly.pdbx_seq_one_letter_code
_entity_poly.pdbx_strand_id
1 'polypeptide(L)'
;MLLNDEMSNAMRIETNLPEFTLETIEAVEKELGSRFPNELREAWRHDSKFEVGEWFFYPIKDERFFNKTWDDTIRANRDERGLPEHFITVATNGSGDELGFLTSDVETIYVWWHETDELERVADSIEVFVEVTRLESDVIETFCERVNESETVFGLSAEANDGWAYAPSVIEETDVLLFFSTRERALSCRVEEWDNYHVIELPLDLFIAAWLPNMSEDGLLCGLDWPSDLKGMEYDPETVLEAIEEAE
;
A
#
# COMPACT_ATOMS: atom_id res chain seq x y z
N MET A 1 -5.80 -0.42 -25.12
CA MET A 1 -7.01 -0.02 -24.38
C MET A 1 -6.51 1.14 -23.56
N LEU A 2 -7.08 2.34 -23.69
CA LEU A 2 -6.62 3.48 -22.89
C LEU A 2 -6.45 2.97 -21.46
N LEU A 3 -5.30 3.21 -20.80
CA LEU A 3 -5.27 3.22 -19.35
C LEU A 3 -6.57 3.90 -18.93
N ASN A 4 -7.48 3.19 -18.26
CA ASN A 4 -8.66 3.85 -17.74
C ASN A 4 -8.15 5.08 -17.00
N ASP A 5 -8.73 6.26 -17.24
CA ASP A 5 -8.23 7.51 -16.65
C ASP A 5 -8.04 7.39 -15.12
N GLU A 6 -8.74 6.45 -14.48
CA GLU A 6 -8.58 6.00 -13.10
C GLU A 6 -7.21 5.36 -12.80
N MET A 7 -6.72 4.43 -13.62
CA MET A 7 -5.40 3.79 -13.47
C MET A 7 -4.25 4.79 -13.67
N SER A 8 -4.39 5.70 -14.63
CA SER A 8 -3.38 6.75 -14.85
C SER A 8 -3.34 7.79 -13.74
N ASN A 9 -4.45 8.04 -13.04
CA ASN A 9 -4.48 8.90 -11.86
C ASN A 9 -3.97 8.18 -10.59
N ALA A 10 -4.10 6.84 -10.54
CA ALA A 10 -3.64 6.04 -9.41
C ALA A 10 -2.12 5.81 -9.41
N MET A 11 -1.50 5.76 -10.59
CA MET A 11 -0.04 5.73 -10.73
C MET A 11 0.51 7.15 -10.75
N ARG A 12 1.51 7.45 -9.91
CA ARG A 12 2.26 8.72 -10.01
C ARG A 12 3.31 8.58 -11.11
N ILE A 13 3.29 9.51 -12.06
CA ILE A 13 4.10 9.46 -13.29
C ILE A 13 5.04 10.66 -13.36
N GLU A 14 6.36 10.44 -13.49
CA GLU A 14 7.35 11.52 -13.67
C GLU A 14 7.54 11.87 -15.16
N THR A 15 6.68 12.73 -15.70
CA THR A 15 6.66 12.99 -17.15
C THR A 15 7.84 13.86 -17.62
N ASN A 16 8.89 13.20 -18.11
CA ASN A 16 9.85 13.71 -19.12
C ASN A 16 10.62 12.55 -19.80
N LEU A 17 10.11 11.33 -19.70
CA LEU A 17 10.71 10.13 -20.28
C LEU A 17 9.86 9.63 -21.47
N PRO A 18 10.43 8.83 -22.37
CA PRO A 18 9.76 8.48 -23.62
C PRO A 18 8.75 7.34 -23.41
N GLU A 19 7.64 7.43 -24.15
CA GLU A 19 6.72 6.31 -24.38
C GLU A 19 7.43 5.16 -25.11
N PHE A 20 7.21 3.91 -24.68
CA PHE A 20 7.76 2.75 -25.36
C PHE A 20 6.82 2.13 -26.37
N THR A 21 7.40 1.63 -27.46
CA THR A 21 6.65 0.87 -28.46
C THR A 21 6.40 -0.55 -27.99
N LEU A 22 5.35 -1.19 -28.50
CA LEU A 22 5.07 -2.60 -28.23
C LEU A 22 6.25 -3.51 -28.61
N GLU A 23 6.96 -3.18 -29.69
CA GLU A 23 8.14 -3.91 -30.14
C GLU A 23 9.29 -3.83 -29.12
N THR A 24 9.48 -2.66 -28.49
CA THR A 24 10.47 -2.50 -27.42
C THR A 24 10.11 -3.36 -26.21
N ILE A 25 8.84 -3.34 -25.81
CA ILE A 25 8.34 -4.15 -24.69
C ILE A 25 8.52 -5.65 -24.98
N GLU A 26 8.14 -6.11 -26.19
CA GLU A 26 8.28 -7.50 -26.61
C GLU A 26 9.74 -7.97 -26.70
N ALA A 27 10.68 -7.06 -27.02
CA ALA A 27 12.10 -7.37 -26.98
C ALA A 27 12.59 -7.63 -25.55
N VAL A 28 12.14 -6.84 -24.58
CA VAL A 28 12.42 -7.04 -23.15
C VAL A 28 11.82 -8.36 -22.66
N GLU A 29 10.54 -8.62 -22.95
CA GLU A 29 9.85 -9.88 -22.62
C GLU A 29 10.62 -11.11 -23.14
N LYS A 30 11.13 -11.02 -24.36
CA LYS A 30 11.94 -12.08 -24.96
C LYS A 30 13.27 -12.28 -24.23
N GLU A 31 13.90 -11.22 -23.73
CA GLU A 31 15.12 -11.31 -22.94
C GLU A 31 14.89 -11.90 -21.54
N LEU A 32 13.74 -11.61 -20.93
CA LEU A 32 13.33 -12.17 -19.64
C LEU A 32 12.77 -13.58 -19.75
N GLY A 33 12.32 -13.99 -20.94
CA GLY A 33 11.69 -15.29 -21.17
C GLY A 33 10.23 -15.37 -20.73
N SER A 34 9.57 -14.23 -20.47
CA SER A 34 8.15 -14.16 -20.11
C SER A 34 7.51 -12.90 -20.65
N ARG A 35 6.19 -12.97 -20.85
CA ARG A 35 5.35 -11.81 -21.12
C ARG A 35 5.11 -11.04 -19.82
N PHE A 36 4.93 -9.73 -19.92
CA PHE A 36 4.43 -8.90 -18.82
C PHE A 36 2.89 -8.96 -18.71
N PRO A 37 2.32 -8.69 -17.52
CA PRO A 37 0.90 -8.37 -17.37
C PRO A 37 0.47 -7.29 -18.36
N ASN A 38 -0.76 -7.37 -18.88
CA ASN A 38 -1.21 -6.47 -19.95
C ASN A 38 -1.24 -5.00 -19.50
N GLU A 39 -1.55 -4.78 -18.24
CA GLU A 39 -1.67 -3.49 -17.59
C GLU A 39 -0.30 -2.78 -17.55
N LEU A 40 0.78 -3.51 -17.24
CA LEU A 40 2.15 -2.96 -17.32
C LEU A 40 2.58 -2.67 -18.75
N ARG A 41 2.20 -3.54 -19.70
CA ARG A 41 2.46 -3.28 -21.12
C ARG A 41 1.81 -1.98 -21.55
N GLU A 42 0.56 -1.72 -21.15
CA GLU A 42 -0.09 -0.46 -21.46
C GLU A 42 0.57 0.70 -20.68
N ALA A 43 0.87 0.57 -19.39
CA ALA A 43 1.54 1.59 -18.57
C ALA A 43 2.84 2.10 -19.22
N TRP A 44 3.74 1.20 -19.66
CA TRP A 44 5.00 1.57 -20.32
C TRP A 44 4.84 2.19 -21.70
N ARG A 45 3.65 2.10 -22.33
CA ARG A 45 3.36 2.88 -23.55
C ARG A 45 3.06 4.34 -23.25
N HIS A 46 2.85 4.71 -21.99
CA HIS A 46 2.52 6.07 -21.57
C HIS A 46 3.68 6.73 -20.81
N ASP A 47 4.31 6.01 -19.88
CA ASP A 47 5.54 6.48 -19.24
C ASP A 47 6.46 5.32 -18.85
N SER A 48 7.75 5.58 -18.86
CA SER A 48 8.79 4.64 -18.48
C SER A 48 8.96 4.48 -16.96
N LYS A 49 8.57 5.48 -16.17
CA LYS A 49 8.80 5.49 -14.73
C LYS A 49 7.53 5.94 -14.00
N PHE A 50 7.02 5.03 -13.19
CA PHE A 50 5.86 5.26 -12.37
C PHE A 50 6.01 4.56 -11.01
N GLU A 51 5.23 5.00 -10.05
CA GLU A 51 5.21 4.47 -8.69
C GLU A 51 3.76 4.24 -8.22
N VAL A 52 3.59 3.28 -7.30
CA VAL A 52 2.32 2.89 -6.69
C VAL A 52 2.58 2.65 -5.21
N GLY A 53 2.08 3.53 -4.34
CA GLY A 53 2.48 3.54 -2.93
C GLY A 53 3.99 3.72 -2.81
N GLU A 54 4.64 2.81 -2.08
CA GLU A 54 6.10 2.74 -1.94
C GLU A 54 6.85 2.10 -3.12
N TRP A 55 6.13 1.49 -4.07
CA TRP A 55 6.74 0.66 -5.12
C TRP A 55 7.15 1.49 -6.34
N PHE A 56 8.45 1.53 -6.61
CA PHE A 56 9.04 2.14 -7.79
C PHE A 56 9.21 1.11 -8.91
N PHE A 57 8.46 1.26 -10.00
CA PHE A 57 8.53 0.33 -11.12
C PHE A 57 9.80 0.54 -11.95
N TYR A 58 10.50 -0.56 -12.23
CA TYR A 58 11.71 -0.54 -13.02
C TYR A 58 11.42 -0.12 -14.46
N PRO A 59 12.12 0.89 -14.99
CA PRO A 59 11.92 1.31 -16.36
C PRO A 59 12.35 0.24 -17.36
N ILE A 60 11.91 0.40 -18.60
CA ILE A 60 12.57 -0.22 -19.76
C ILE A 60 13.79 0.63 -20.12
N LYS A 61 14.92 -0.03 -20.37
CA LYS A 61 16.16 0.66 -20.73
C LYS A 61 16.01 1.50 -22.00
N ASP A 62 16.45 2.75 -21.93
CA ASP A 62 16.54 3.65 -23.08
C ASP A 62 17.90 4.34 -23.14
N GLU A 63 18.68 4.06 -24.19
CA GLU A 63 20.02 4.64 -24.40
C GLU A 63 20.00 6.18 -24.51
N ARG A 64 18.87 6.79 -24.88
CA ARG A 64 18.71 8.26 -24.90
C ARG A 64 18.65 8.85 -23.49
N PHE A 65 18.19 8.06 -22.52
CA PHE A 65 17.98 8.43 -21.13
C PHE A 65 18.69 7.44 -20.19
N PHE A 66 19.90 7.01 -20.57
CA PHE A 66 20.64 5.95 -19.89
C PHE A 66 20.70 6.14 -18.37
N ASN A 67 21.03 7.34 -17.88
CA ASN A 67 21.15 7.57 -16.43
C ASN A 67 19.81 7.42 -15.68
N LYS A 68 18.67 7.65 -16.35
CA LYS A 68 17.34 7.54 -15.75
C LYS A 68 16.73 6.14 -15.89
N THR A 69 17.21 5.37 -16.86
CA THR A 69 16.73 4.02 -17.18
C THR A 69 17.83 2.98 -16.99
N TRP A 70 18.85 3.32 -16.19
CA TRP A 70 20.02 2.46 -15.97
C TRP A 70 19.65 1.25 -15.13
N ASP A 71 18.75 1.47 -14.18
CA ASP A 71 18.22 0.44 -13.28
C ASP A 71 16.96 -0.14 -13.88
N ASP A 72 17.11 -0.80 -15.02
CA ASP A 72 15.99 -1.30 -15.81
C ASP A 72 15.54 -2.70 -15.38
N THR A 73 14.34 -3.07 -15.82
CA THR A 73 13.72 -4.36 -15.52
C THR A 73 14.62 -5.55 -15.87
N ILE A 74 15.37 -5.52 -16.99
CA ILE A 74 16.26 -6.65 -17.36
C ILE A 74 17.38 -6.80 -16.34
N ARG A 75 17.96 -5.68 -15.91
CA ARG A 75 19.04 -5.68 -14.93
C ARG A 75 18.55 -6.18 -13.58
N ALA A 76 17.38 -5.72 -13.13
CA ALA A 76 16.77 -6.16 -11.87
C ALA A 76 16.59 -7.69 -11.83
N ASN A 77 16.18 -8.29 -12.95
CA ASN A 77 15.98 -9.75 -13.08
C ASN A 77 17.26 -10.56 -13.36
N ARG A 78 18.38 -9.90 -13.62
CA ARG A 78 19.70 -10.53 -13.77
C ARG A 78 20.57 -10.32 -12.53
N ASP A 79 20.00 -9.73 -11.49
CA ASP A 79 20.70 -9.43 -10.27
C ASP A 79 21.15 -10.72 -9.56
N GLU A 80 22.31 -10.66 -8.92
CA GLU A 80 22.92 -11.78 -8.18
C GLU A 80 22.28 -11.95 -6.78
N ARG A 81 21.28 -11.13 -6.43
CA ARG A 81 20.51 -11.20 -5.16
C ARG A 81 19.78 -12.53 -4.93
N GLY A 82 19.61 -13.36 -5.97
CA GLY A 82 19.05 -14.71 -5.82
C GLY A 82 17.54 -14.73 -5.77
N LEU A 83 16.88 -13.97 -6.64
CA LEU A 83 15.42 -13.97 -6.79
C LEU A 83 14.84 -15.40 -6.88
N PRO A 84 13.60 -15.62 -6.40
CA PRO A 84 12.95 -16.92 -6.49
C PRO A 84 12.92 -17.47 -7.92
N GLU A 85 13.03 -18.79 -8.06
CA GLU A 85 12.97 -19.44 -9.38
C GLU A 85 11.63 -19.11 -10.06
N HIS A 86 11.67 -18.72 -11.34
CA HIS A 86 10.51 -18.34 -12.14
C HIS A 86 9.79 -17.04 -11.73
N PHE A 87 10.31 -16.29 -10.75
CA PHE A 87 9.84 -14.95 -10.42
C PHE A 87 10.49 -13.90 -11.33
N ILE A 88 9.69 -12.95 -11.79
CA ILE A 88 10.15 -11.76 -12.51
C ILE A 88 9.76 -10.53 -11.70
N THR A 89 10.77 -9.80 -11.22
CA THR A 89 10.55 -8.51 -10.55
C THR A 89 10.29 -7.40 -11.56
N VAL A 90 9.41 -6.46 -11.21
CA VAL A 90 9.09 -5.27 -11.99
C VAL A 90 9.10 -3.99 -11.16
N ALA A 91 9.21 -4.07 -9.83
CA ALA A 91 9.30 -2.91 -8.95
C ALA A 91 10.04 -3.22 -7.65
N THR A 92 10.54 -2.17 -7.00
CA THR A 92 11.18 -2.24 -5.68
C THR A 92 10.69 -1.10 -4.79
N ASN A 93 10.67 -1.30 -3.48
CA ASN A 93 10.45 -0.24 -2.48
C ASN A 93 11.77 0.38 -1.98
N GLY A 94 12.93 -0.12 -2.45
CA GLY A 94 14.25 0.39 -2.07
C GLY A 94 14.81 -0.15 -0.74
N SER A 95 14.05 -0.94 0.03
CA SER A 95 14.54 -1.67 1.22
C SER A 95 15.28 -2.96 0.83
N GLY A 96 15.02 -3.46 -0.38
CA GLY A 96 15.50 -4.75 -0.88
C GLY A 96 14.38 -5.68 -1.30
N ASP A 97 13.12 -5.37 -0.97
CA ASP A 97 11.96 -6.13 -1.38
C ASP A 97 11.59 -5.86 -2.84
N GLU A 98 10.98 -6.87 -3.46
CA GLU A 98 10.76 -6.90 -4.90
C GLU A 98 9.32 -7.32 -5.21
N LEU A 99 8.63 -6.53 -6.03
CA LEU A 99 7.28 -6.80 -6.49
C LEU A 99 7.30 -7.29 -7.93
N GLY A 100 6.56 -8.37 -8.20
CA GLY A 100 6.67 -9.09 -9.46
C GLY A 100 5.58 -10.11 -9.69
N PHE A 101 5.83 -11.01 -10.64
CA PHE A 101 4.90 -12.08 -11.02
C PHE A 101 5.66 -13.36 -11.36
N LEU A 102 4.95 -14.50 -11.41
CA LEU A 102 5.53 -15.79 -11.77
C LEU A 102 5.39 -16.04 -13.27
N THR A 103 6.40 -16.62 -13.92
CA THR A 103 6.31 -16.96 -15.36
C THR A 103 5.21 -17.98 -15.70
N SER A 104 4.71 -18.73 -14.71
CA SER A 104 3.56 -19.63 -14.85
C SER A 104 2.20 -18.92 -14.82
N ASP A 105 2.14 -17.74 -14.21
CA ASP A 105 0.95 -16.91 -14.07
C ASP A 105 1.36 -15.44 -13.99
N VAL A 106 1.27 -14.78 -15.15
CA VAL A 106 1.75 -13.40 -15.33
C VAL A 106 0.76 -12.34 -14.85
N GLU A 107 -0.43 -12.74 -14.41
CA GLU A 107 -1.45 -11.79 -13.95
C GLU A 107 -1.34 -11.59 -12.44
N THR A 108 -1.20 -12.68 -11.66
CA THR A 108 -1.08 -12.62 -10.20
C THR A 108 0.21 -11.91 -9.76
N ILE A 109 0.07 -10.98 -8.81
CA ILE A 109 1.17 -10.16 -8.27
C ILE A 109 1.63 -10.69 -6.92
N TYR A 110 2.95 -10.71 -6.77
CA TYR A 110 3.63 -11.18 -5.58
C TYR A 110 4.63 -10.14 -5.08
N VAL A 111 4.85 -10.12 -3.77
CA VAL A 111 6.00 -9.49 -3.13
C VAL A 111 6.95 -10.59 -2.69
N TRP A 112 8.23 -10.43 -3.01
CA TRP A 112 9.30 -11.20 -2.41
C TRP A 112 9.97 -10.37 -1.33
N TRP A 113 9.88 -10.88 -0.10
CA TRP A 113 10.47 -10.30 1.10
C TRP A 113 11.92 -10.79 1.22
N HIS A 114 12.88 -9.91 0.92
CA HIS A 114 14.29 -10.33 0.81
C HIS A 114 14.86 -10.81 2.15
N GLU A 115 14.40 -10.26 3.27
CA GLU A 115 14.90 -10.62 4.60
C GLU A 115 14.44 -12.01 5.06
N THR A 116 13.22 -12.41 4.71
CA THR A 116 12.62 -13.69 5.12
C THR A 116 12.73 -14.77 4.05
N ASP A 117 13.08 -14.39 2.81
CA ASP A 117 13.02 -15.23 1.61
C ASP A 117 11.62 -15.81 1.36
N GLU A 118 10.60 -15.02 1.66
CA GLU A 118 9.19 -15.39 1.48
C GLU A 118 8.61 -14.72 0.23
N LEU A 119 7.81 -15.49 -0.51
CA LEU A 119 7.08 -15.00 -1.69
C LEU A 119 5.59 -15.01 -1.37
N GLU A 120 5.02 -13.83 -1.22
CA GLU A 120 3.65 -13.61 -0.83
C GLU A 120 2.81 -13.12 -2.01
N ARG A 121 1.60 -13.65 -2.16
CA ARG A 121 0.64 -13.19 -3.16
C ARG A 121 -0.12 -11.98 -2.62
N VAL A 122 0.02 -10.83 -3.27
CA VAL A 122 -0.58 -9.56 -2.82
C VAL A 122 -1.79 -9.12 -3.64
N ALA A 123 -1.92 -9.55 -4.91
CA ALA A 123 -3.08 -9.21 -5.73
C ALA A 123 -3.31 -10.18 -6.89
N ASP A 124 -4.54 -10.21 -7.41
CA ASP A 124 -4.93 -11.02 -8.57
C ASP A 124 -4.51 -10.40 -9.91
N SER A 125 -4.20 -9.09 -9.91
CA SER A 125 -3.72 -8.34 -11.07
C SER A 125 -3.04 -7.04 -10.64
N ILE A 126 -2.31 -6.40 -11.56
CA ILE A 126 -1.75 -5.05 -11.36
C ILE A 126 -2.84 -4.02 -11.09
N GLU A 127 -3.99 -4.14 -11.75
CA GLU A 127 -5.13 -3.24 -11.54
C GLU A 127 -5.66 -3.34 -10.11
N VAL A 128 -5.85 -4.58 -9.60
CA VAL A 128 -6.28 -4.79 -8.21
C VAL A 128 -5.22 -4.30 -7.23
N PHE A 129 -3.95 -4.57 -7.48
CA PHE A 129 -2.85 -4.08 -6.65
C PHE A 129 -2.88 -2.55 -6.53
N VAL A 130 -2.96 -1.85 -7.65
CA VAL A 130 -3.01 -0.38 -7.71
C VAL A 130 -4.24 0.18 -6.99
N GLU A 131 -5.40 -0.45 -7.17
CA GLU A 131 -6.63 -0.04 -6.49
C GLU A 131 -6.50 -0.16 -4.97
N VAL A 132 -6.01 -1.31 -4.48
CA VAL A 132 -5.83 -1.58 -3.04
C VAL A 132 -4.81 -0.61 -2.45
N THR A 133 -3.61 -0.51 -3.02
CA THR A 133 -2.56 0.38 -2.51
C THR A 133 -2.98 1.85 -2.50
N ARG A 134 -3.74 2.29 -3.51
CA ARG A 134 -4.26 3.66 -3.51
C ARG A 134 -5.29 3.87 -2.40
N LEU A 135 -6.22 2.93 -2.21
CA LEU A 135 -7.22 3.01 -1.15
C LEU A 135 -6.57 3.02 0.24
N GLU A 136 -5.49 2.25 0.42
CA GLU A 136 -4.68 2.26 1.65
C GLU A 136 -4.10 3.65 1.93
N SER A 137 -3.43 4.25 0.93
CA SER A 137 -2.84 5.59 1.01
C SER A 137 -3.90 6.66 1.28
N ASP A 138 -4.99 6.64 0.52
CA ASP A 138 -6.07 7.64 0.62
C ASP A 138 -6.69 7.66 2.03
N VAL A 139 -6.85 6.50 2.68
CA VAL A 139 -7.45 6.39 4.01
C VAL A 139 -6.55 6.96 5.09
N ILE A 140 -5.29 6.53 5.15
CA ILE A 140 -4.36 6.96 6.19
C ILE A 140 -4.00 8.45 6.03
N GLU A 141 -3.76 8.92 4.81
CA GLU A 141 -3.51 10.34 4.52
C GLU A 141 -4.70 11.20 4.96
N THR A 142 -5.92 10.85 4.53
CA THR A 142 -7.13 11.59 4.89
C THR A 142 -7.40 11.57 6.40
N PHE A 143 -7.09 10.45 7.08
CA PHE A 143 -7.19 10.36 8.52
C PHE A 143 -6.21 11.33 9.19
N CYS A 144 -4.93 11.28 8.81
CA CYS A 144 -3.85 12.09 9.37
C CYS A 144 -4.11 13.60 9.19
N GLU A 145 -4.49 14.02 7.99
CA GLU A 145 -4.86 15.42 7.70
C GLU A 145 -5.96 15.94 8.64
N ARG A 146 -7.01 15.15 8.86
CA ARG A 146 -8.15 15.54 9.69
C ARG A 146 -7.81 15.58 11.17
N VAL A 147 -7.03 14.62 11.66
CA VAL A 147 -6.66 14.60 13.09
C VAL A 147 -5.63 15.67 13.40
N ASN A 148 -4.73 16.00 12.47
CA ASN A 148 -3.83 17.15 12.58
C ASN A 148 -4.60 18.47 12.56
N GLU A 149 -5.60 18.63 11.69
CA GLU A 149 -6.43 19.85 11.65
C GLU A 149 -7.28 20.02 12.92
N SER A 150 -7.82 18.93 13.46
CA SER A 150 -8.75 18.96 14.60
C SER A 150 -8.09 18.75 15.97
N GLU A 151 -6.81 18.36 16.00
CA GLU A 151 -6.06 17.92 17.18
C GLU A 151 -6.76 16.82 17.99
N THR A 152 -7.66 16.04 17.36
CA THR A 152 -8.55 15.09 18.04
C THR A 152 -8.72 13.80 17.24
N VAL A 153 -8.58 12.68 17.93
CA VAL A 153 -8.95 11.34 17.47
C VAL A 153 -10.22 10.90 18.19
N PHE A 154 -11.08 10.15 17.54
CA PHE A 154 -12.30 9.61 18.14
C PHE A 154 -12.26 8.10 18.27
N GLY A 155 -12.97 7.57 19.26
CA GLY A 155 -13.20 6.15 19.40
C GLY A 155 -14.56 5.83 19.97
N LEU A 156 -14.87 4.54 20.04
CA LEU A 156 -16.04 4.03 20.75
C LEU A 156 -15.57 3.21 21.94
N SER A 157 -16.18 3.42 23.10
CA SER A 157 -15.84 2.70 24.32
C SER A 157 -17.07 2.42 25.18
N ALA A 158 -17.13 1.25 25.81
CA ALA A 158 -18.23 0.87 26.70
C ALA A 158 -18.37 1.84 27.88
N GLU A 159 -17.25 2.23 28.47
CA GLU A 159 -17.12 3.24 29.51
C GLU A 159 -16.09 4.30 29.09
N ALA A 160 -15.99 5.41 29.82
CA ALA A 160 -15.05 6.49 29.45
C ALA A 160 -13.57 6.06 29.33
N ASN A 161 -13.16 5.00 30.04
CA ASN A 161 -11.78 4.52 30.06
C ASN A 161 -11.67 2.98 30.01
N ASP A 162 -12.72 2.25 29.61
CA ASP A 162 -12.71 0.78 29.58
C ASP A 162 -13.64 0.24 28.47
N GLY A 163 -13.19 -0.82 27.78
CA GLY A 163 -13.93 -1.49 26.71
C GLY A 163 -13.93 -0.75 25.36
N TRP A 164 -12.75 -0.48 24.80
CA TRP A 164 -12.60 0.12 23.46
C TRP A 164 -13.18 -0.78 22.35
N ALA A 165 -13.67 -0.18 21.26
CA ALA A 165 -14.14 -0.94 20.10
C ALA A 165 -12.97 -1.52 19.31
N TYR A 166 -13.06 -2.82 19.03
CA TYR A 166 -12.02 -3.57 18.33
C TYR A 166 -12.62 -4.62 17.40
N ALA A 167 -11.86 -5.07 16.42
CA ALA A 167 -12.18 -6.24 15.60
C ALA A 167 -10.98 -7.20 15.62
N PRO A 168 -11.20 -8.53 15.53
CA PRO A 168 -10.11 -9.47 15.32
C PRO A 168 -9.41 -9.17 13.99
N SER A 169 -8.08 -9.19 13.98
CA SER A 169 -7.30 -9.07 12.76
C SER A 169 -7.59 -10.24 11.80
N VAL A 170 -7.60 -9.94 10.50
CA VAL A 170 -7.68 -10.98 9.46
C VAL A 170 -6.30 -11.43 8.95
N ILE A 171 -5.25 -10.72 9.34
CA ILE A 171 -3.87 -10.91 8.89
C ILE A 171 -3.02 -11.58 9.97
N GLU A 172 -3.20 -11.15 11.23
CA GLU A 172 -2.43 -11.61 12.39
C GLU A 172 -3.32 -12.21 13.49
N GLU A 173 -2.73 -12.95 14.42
CA GLU A 173 -3.44 -13.46 15.61
C GLU A 173 -3.52 -12.39 16.72
N THR A 174 -4.03 -11.19 16.39
CA THR A 174 -4.18 -10.03 17.30
C THR A 174 -5.51 -9.29 17.11
N ASP A 175 -5.75 -8.26 17.91
CA ASP A 175 -6.91 -7.37 17.82
C ASP A 175 -6.54 -6.02 17.19
N VAL A 176 -7.49 -5.47 16.41
CA VAL A 176 -7.41 -4.18 15.73
C VAL A 176 -8.27 -3.18 16.51
N LEU A 177 -7.67 -2.19 17.16
CA LEU A 177 -8.39 -1.12 17.84
C LEU A 177 -8.87 -0.06 16.83
N LEU A 178 -10.14 0.33 16.92
CA LEU A 178 -10.74 1.25 15.94
C LEU A 178 -10.62 2.72 16.35
N PHE A 179 -10.12 3.54 15.44
CA PHE A 179 -9.98 4.99 15.61
C PHE A 179 -10.61 5.73 14.44
N PHE A 180 -11.18 6.89 14.72
CA PHE A 180 -11.92 7.68 13.74
C PHE A 180 -11.42 9.12 13.73
N SER A 181 -11.26 9.69 12.53
CA SER A 181 -10.86 11.07 12.33
C SER A 181 -11.99 12.07 12.59
N THR A 182 -13.24 11.59 12.66
CA THR A 182 -14.42 12.42 12.90
C THR A 182 -15.42 11.74 13.82
N ARG A 183 -16.16 12.56 14.55
CA ARG A 183 -17.25 12.11 15.43
C ARG A 183 -18.34 11.34 14.67
N GLU A 184 -18.67 11.79 13.46
CA GLU A 184 -19.69 11.19 12.60
C GLU A 184 -19.31 9.77 12.19
N ARG A 185 -18.04 9.52 11.87
CA ARG A 185 -17.54 8.18 11.54
C ARG A 185 -17.62 7.24 12.74
N ALA A 186 -17.17 7.68 13.91
CA ALA A 186 -17.32 6.90 15.14
C ALA A 186 -18.80 6.56 15.42
N LEU A 187 -19.71 7.53 15.27
CA LEU A 187 -21.14 7.28 15.46
C LEU A 187 -21.74 6.31 14.45
N SER A 188 -21.23 6.25 13.22
CA SER A 188 -21.72 5.32 12.20
C SER A 188 -21.49 3.85 12.57
N CYS A 189 -20.42 3.59 13.33
CA CYS A 189 -20.04 2.27 13.83
C CYS A 189 -20.73 1.93 15.15
N ARG A 190 -21.49 2.85 15.76
CA ARG A 190 -22.23 2.61 17.00
C ARG A 190 -23.52 1.82 16.75
N VAL A 191 -23.35 0.59 16.31
CA VAL A 191 -24.39 -0.37 15.96
C VAL A 191 -24.08 -1.74 16.58
N GLU A 192 -25.06 -2.64 16.58
CA GLU A 192 -24.93 -4.02 17.07
C GLU A 192 -24.25 -4.12 18.44
N GLU A 193 -23.05 -4.69 18.52
CA GLU A 193 -22.30 -4.92 19.77
C GLU A 193 -21.89 -3.62 20.48
N TRP A 194 -21.83 -2.51 19.74
CA TRP A 194 -21.43 -1.21 20.27
C TRP A 194 -22.60 -0.22 20.33
N ASP A 195 -23.85 -0.66 20.21
CA ASP A 195 -25.03 0.22 20.22
C ASP A 195 -25.12 1.16 21.44
N ASN A 196 -24.60 0.70 22.58
CA ASN A 196 -24.56 1.40 23.85
C ASN A 196 -23.19 2.06 24.15
N TYR A 197 -22.20 1.97 23.26
CA TYR A 197 -20.89 2.57 23.47
C TYR A 197 -20.95 4.11 23.41
N HIS A 198 -20.04 4.74 24.12
CA HIS A 198 -19.84 6.18 24.12
C HIS A 198 -18.78 6.58 23.10
N VAL A 199 -19.00 7.69 22.42
CA VAL A 199 -17.95 8.32 21.61
C VAL A 199 -16.98 9.01 22.55
N ILE A 200 -15.70 8.64 22.47
CA ILE A 200 -14.61 9.22 23.22
C ILE A 200 -13.85 10.20 22.32
N GLU A 201 -13.61 11.41 22.82
CA GLU A 201 -12.70 12.39 22.24
C GLU A 201 -11.33 12.19 22.88
N LEU A 202 -10.35 11.80 22.08
CA LEU A 202 -8.97 11.53 22.47
C LEU A 202 -8.08 12.63 21.88
N PRO A 203 -7.43 13.46 22.72
CA PRO A 203 -6.45 14.43 22.23
C PRO A 203 -5.36 13.76 21.40
N LEU A 204 -5.01 14.35 20.25
CA LEU A 204 -4.01 13.78 19.33
C LEU A 204 -2.64 13.60 20.01
N ASP A 205 -2.23 14.54 20.86
CA ASP A 205 -0.97 14.44 21.62
C ASP A 205 -0.95 13.22 22.55
N LEU A 206 -2.09 12.89 23.17
CA LEU A 206 -2.22 11.69 24.00
C LEU A 206 -2.27 10.41 23.15
N PHE A 207 -2.90 10.47 21.97
CA PHE A 207 -2.90 9.35 21.03
C PHE A 207 -1.46 9.00 20.62
N ILE A 208 -0.69 9.99 20.19
CA ILE A 208 0.72 9.85 19.78
C ILE A 208 1.62 9.43 20.96
N ALA A 209 1.53 10.12 22.09
CA ALA A 209 2.51 9.95 23.18
C ALA A 209 2.22 8.75 24.08
N ALA A 210 1.00 8.20 24.06
CA ALA A 210 0.60 7.11 24.95
C ALA A 210 -0.09 5.96 24.24
N TRP A 211 -1.06 6.20 23.35
CA TRP A 211 -1.80 5.09 22.75
C TRP A 211 -0.95 4.31 21.76
N LEU A 212 -0.41 4.95 20.72
CA LEU A 212 0.38 4.26 19.69
C LEU A 212 1.57 3.47 20.29
N PRO A 213 2.38 4.01 21.22
CA PRO A 213 3.48 3.26 21.80
C PRO A 213 3.03 2.06 22.65
N ASN A 214 1.99 2.23 23.49
CA ASN A 214 1.49 1.12 24.31
C ASN A 214 0.85 0.03 23.43
N MET A 215 0.15 0.42 22.35
CA MET A 215 -0.39 -0.54 21.39
C MET A 215 0.70 -1.34 20.68
N SER A 216 1.80 -0.69 20.28
CA SER A 216 2.96 -1.38 19.72
C SER A 216 3.57 -2.36 20.73
N GLU A 217 3.71 -1.96 22.00
CA GLU A 217 4.18 -2.86 23.07
C GLU A 217 3.24 -4.06 23.31
N ASP A 218 1.94 -3.86 23.16
CA ASP A 218 0.90 -4.89 23.33
C ASP A 218 0.68 -5.74 22.06
N GLY A 219 1.31 -5.41 20.93
CA GLY A 219 1.14 -6.09 19.64
C GLY A 219 -0.24 -5.90 19.00
N LEU A 220 -0.87 -4.74 19.24
CA LEU A 220 -2.20 -4.38 18.71
C LEU A 220 -2.09 -3.53 17.44
N LEU A 221 -3.08 -3.65 16.57
CA LEU A 221 -3.16 -2.91 15.30
C LEU A 221 -4.15 -1.75 15.36
N CYS A 222 -4.01 -0.80 14.44
CA CYS A 222 -4.88 0.36 14.27
C CYS A 222 -5.83 0.17 13.08
N GLY A 223 -7.14 0.29 13.33
CA GLY A 223 -8.16 0.37 12.29
C GLY A 223 -8.62 1.81 12.11
N LEU A 224 -8.21 2.46 11.01
CA LEU A 224 -8.47 3.88 10.79
C LEU A 224 -9.73 4.12 9.95
N ASP A 225 -10.67 4.90 10.49
CA ASP A 225 -11.87 5.36 9.77
C ASP A 225 -12.74 4.24 9.18
N TRP A 226 -12.69 3.04 9.78
CA TRP A 226 -13.43 1.87 9.33
C TRP A 226 -14.94 2.17 9.21
N PRO A 227 -15.60 1.72 8.13
CA PRO A 227 -17.05 1.80 7.98
C PRO A 227 -17.78 0.86 8.94
N SER A 228 -19.09 1.03 9.04
CA SER A 228 -19.96 0.25 9.93
C SER A 228 -20.05 -1.24 9.61
N ASP A 229 -19.58 -1.69 8.44
CA ASP A 229 -19.47 -3.12 8.11
C ASP A 229 -18.10 -3.72 8.51
N LEU A 230 -17.28 -2.97 9.25
CA LEU A 230 -16.01 -3.36 9.85
C LEU A 230 -15.00 -3.92 8.85
N LYS A 231 -14.94 -3.27 7.68
CA LYS A 231 -13.97 -3.58 6.64
C LYS A 231 -13.10 -2.37 6.39
N GLY A 232 -11.85 -2.46 6.80
CA GLY A 232 -10.85 -1.47 6.48
C GLY A 232 -9.47 -2.05 6.61
N MET A 233 -8.49 -1.16 6.47
CA MET A 233 -7.08 -1.52 6.52
C MET A 233 -6.60 -1.57 7.97
N GLU A 234 -5.71 -2.51 8.23
CA GLU A 234 -5.07 -2.73 9.52
C GLU A 234 -3.66 -2.16 9.43
N TYR A 235 -3.30 -1.23 10.33
CA TYR A 235 -2.01 -0.53 10.30
C TYR A 235 -1.25 -0.79 11.59
N ASP A 236 0.08 -0.96 11.47
CA ASP A 236 0.96 -0.90 12.63
C ASP A 236 0.89 0.48 13.29
N PRO A 237 0.93 0.56 14.63
CA PRO A 237 0.96 1.85 15.32
C PRO A 237 2.12 2.76 14.89
N GLU A 238 3.25 2.18 14.48
CA GLU A 238 4.42 2.91 13.98
C GLU A 238 4.15 3.57 12.62
N THR A 239 3.48 2.86 11.69
CA THR A 239 3.05 3.41 10.40
C THR A 239 2.09 4.58 10.59
N VAL A 240 1.14 4.47 11.54
CA VAL A 240 0.22 5.57 11.85
C VAL A 240 0.96 6.78 12.42
N LEU A 241 1.94 6.56 13.29
CA LEU A 241 2.76 7.63 13.84
C LEU A 241 3.54 8.36 12.75
N GLU A 242 4.25 7.63 11.90
CA GLU A 242 5.03 8.19 10.78
C GLU A 242 4.13 9.03 9.86
N ALA A 243 2.97 8.48 9.46
CA ALA A 243 2.03 9.20 8.58
C ALA A 243 1.46 10.47 9.21
N ILE A 244 1.24 10.50 10.53
CA ILE A 244 0.79 11.71 11.24
C ILE A 244 1.90 12.77 11.23
N GLU A 245 3.15 12.38 11.48
CA GLU A 245 4.32 13.27 11.47
C GLU A 245 4.63 13.83 10.07
N GLU A 246 4.44 13.04 9.02
CA GLU A 246 4.61 13.48 7.63
C GLU A 246 3.53 14.47 7.16
N ALA A 247 2.35 14.43 7.77
CA ALA A 247 1.21 15.28 7.43
C ALA A 247 1.17 16.63 8.19
N GLU A 248 2.20 16.97 8.98
CA GLU A 248 2.36 18.25 9.71
C GLU A 248 2.88 19.41 8.82
#